data_AF-A0A7M2X415-F1
#
_entry.id   AF-A0A7M2X415-F1
#
_cell.length_a   1.000
_cell.length_b   1.000
_cell.length_c   1.000
_cell.angle_alpha   90.00
_cell.angle_beta   90.00
_cell.angle_gamma   90.00
#
_symmetry.space_group_name_H-M   'P 1'
#
loop_
_entity.id
_entity.type
_entity.pdbx_description
1 polymer ?
#
loop_
_entity_poly.entity_id
_entity_poly.type
_entity_poly.pdbx_seq_one_letter_code
_entity_poly.pdbx_strand_id
1 'polypeptide(L)'
;MAPSRFILHPSSVILRGHRPRRGFSFTEVLFAVMILGIGFIMIAGVFPVAISQTAASQEETIGASMARSAVAAYGSMPYLSQLIPNSGVVTRLTDDDVSVLTPSAGSLTLKPWSLIKGNQILADEPRFGWVALVKRDTTDYRGQPPNNAQLIVIPVQIRGESNFSTADLTQSGTGNNAEAGLLPYPVQVTLTDKGNDADECVVSGTFADAAAPGAVIVLRTGKIYRLGDLKDGSTSVYQLLPGNDLPTSAENTAGAVDAYIVGRRKIGGTFTGQSIAIGTYVTYIPLRQ
;
A
#
# COMPACT_ATOMS: atom_id res chain seq x y z
N MET A 1 -13.92 52.95 -87.93
CA MET A 1 -13.64 52.28 -86.64
C MET A 1 -13.06 50.91 -86.94
N ALA A 2 -11.81 50.68 -86.53
CA ALA A 2 -10.99 49.55 -86.96
C ALA A 2 -11.19 48.30 -86.06
N PRO A 3 -11.08 47.08 -86.60
CA PRO A 3 -11.20 45.85 -85.81
C PRO A 3 -9.90 45.52 -85.07
N SER A 4 -10.02 45.29 -83.76
CA SER A 4 -8.93 44.87 -82.86
C SER A 4 -8.57 43.40 -83.09
N ARG A 5 -7.33 43.14 -83.54
CA ARG A 5 -6.74 41.81 -83.60
C ARG A 5 -6.39 41.31 -82.19
N PHE A 6 -7.03 40.22 -81.78
CA PHE A 6 -6.72 39.49 -80.55
C PHE A 6 -5.67 38.42 -80.87
N ILE A 7 -4.45 38.56 -80.33
CA ILE A 7 -3.32 37.63 -80.53
C ILE A 7 -3.31 36.65 -79.35
N LEU A 8 -3.57 35.37 -79.61
CA LEU A 8 -3.43 34.29 -78.63
C LEU A 8 -1.95 33.89 -78.52
N HIS A 9 -1.36 34.07 -77.34
CA HIS A 9 -0.05 33.52 -77.02
C HIS A 9 -0.13 31.99 -76.92
N PRO A 10 0.83 31.24 -77.50
CA PRO A 10 0.91 29.80 -77.32
C PRO A 10 1.25 29.46 -75.87
N SER A 11 0.36 28.71 -75.22
CA SER A 11 0.53 28.09 -73.91
C SER A 11 1.76 27.17 -73.92
N SER A 12 2.81 27.58 -73.21
CA SER A 12 3.98 26.76 -72.90
C SER A 12 3.59 25.66 -71.92
N VAL A 13 3.33 24.46 -72.46
CA VAL A 13 3.19 23.24 -71.68
C VAL A 13 4.55 22.94 -71.03
N ILE A 14 4.68 23.25 -69.75
CA ILE A 14 5.81 22.82 -68.91
C ILE A 14 5.71 21.30 -68.78
N LEU A 15 6.44 20.58 -69.63
CA LEU A 15 6.66 19.15 -69.51
C LEU A 15 7.40 18.88 -68.19
N ARG A 16 6.66 18.52 -67.13
CA ARG A 16 7.20 17.97 -65.89
C ARG A 16 7.92 16.67 -66.23
N GLY A 17 9.23 16.75 -66.45
CA GLY A 17 10.10 15.59 -66.61
C GLY A 17 9.90 14.61 -65.46
N HIS A 18 9.45 13.41 -65.79
CA HIS A 18 9.38 12.30 -64.84
C HIS A 18 10.81 11.98 -64.39
N ARG A 19 11.18 12.42 -63.19
CA ARG A 19 12.41 11.95 -62.54
C ARG A 19 12.29 10.43 -62.39
N PRO A 20 13.23 9.64 -62.93
CA PRO A 20 13.21 8.20 -62.74
C PRO A 20 13.24 7.91 -61.24
N ARG A 21 12.24 7.19 -60.74
CA ARG A 21 12.20 6.72 -59.35
C ARG A 21 13.33 5.70 -59.20
N ARG A 22 14.37 6.06 -58.45
CA ARG A 22 15.43 5.13 -58.06
C ARG A 22 14.81 4.02 -57.21
N GLY A 23 15.06 2.76 -57.57
CA GLY A 23 14.68 1.61 -56.73
C GLY A 23 15.55 1.53 -55.49
N PHE A 24 15.03 0.93 -54.41
CA PHE A 24 15.79 0.64 -53.20
C PHE A 24 16.76 -0.51 -53.44
N SER A 25 18.00 -0.37 -52.96
CA SER A 25 18.98 -1.46 -52.95
C SER A 25 18.61 -2.52 -51.90
N PHE A 26 18.97 -3.79 -52.14
CA PHE A 26 18.72 -4.87 -51.18
C PHE A 26 19.36 -4.58 -49.81
N THR A 27 20.55 -3.97 -49.81
CA THR A 27 21.25 -3.56 -48.58
C THR A 27 20.51 -2.47 -47.81
N GLU A 28 19.85 -1.51 -48.47
CA GLU A 28 18.99 -0.52 -47.78
C GLU A 28 17.80 -1.19 -47.11
N VAL A 29 17.17 -2.18 -47.76
CA VAL A 29 16.03 -2.91 -47.18
C VAL A 29 16.48 -3.73 -45.97
N LEU A 30 17.60 -4.45 -46.07
CA LEU A 30 18.16 -5.20 -44.95
C LEU A 30 18.51 -4.29 -43.77
N PHE A 31 19.11 -3.12 -44.05
CA PHE A 31 19.45 -2.15 -43.01
C PHE A 31 18.21 -1.57 -42.33
N ALA A 32 17.18 -1.23 -43.11
CA ALA A 32 15.91 -0.74 -42.59
C ALA A 32 15.23 -1.78 -41.68
N VAL A 33 15.21 -3.05 -42.09
CA VAL A 33 14.63 -4.14 -41.29
C VAL A 33 15.43 -4.38 -40.01
N MET A 34 16.75 -4.33 -40.05
CA MET A 34 17.59 -4.47 -38.85
C MET A 34 17.32 -3.35 -37.82
N ILE A 35 17.27 -2.09 -38.27
CA ILE A 35 16.95 -0.96 -37.39
C ILE A 35 15.53 -1.08 -36.84
N LEU A 36 14.56 -1.43 -37.69
CA LEU A 36 13.17 -1.63 -37.28
C LEU A 36 13.05 -2.75 -36.24
N GLY A 37 13.76 -3.86 -36.43
CA GLY A 37 13.78 -4.99 -35.51
C GLY A 37 14.35 -4.64 -34.14
N ILE A 38 15.50 -3.97 -34.11
CA ILE A 38 16.12 -3.50 -32.85
C ILE A 38 15.21 -2.48 -32.15
N GLY A 39 14.58 -1.58 -32.91
CA GLY A 39 13.64 -0.59 -32.38
C GLY A 39 12.43 -1.23 -31.69
N PHE A 40 11.80 -2.24 -32.30
CA PHE A 40 10.66 -2.91 -31.69
C PHE A 40 11.01 -3.68 -30.42
N ILE A 41 12.17 -4.35 -30.37
CA ILE A 41 12.62 -5.08 -29.17
C ILE A 41 12.90 -4.09 -28.03
N MET A 42 13.51 -2.94 -28.33
CA MET A 42 13.76 -1.89 -27.33
C MET A 42 12.45 -1.36 -26.73
N ILE A 43 11.46 -1.04 -27.57
CA ILE A 43 10.15 -0.56 -27.13
C ILE A 43 9.43 -1.62 -26.28
N ALA A 44 9.45 -2.88 -26.71
CA ALA A 44 8.84 -3.99 -25.97
C ALA A 44 9.48 -4.20 -24.59
N GLY A 45 10.78 -3.93 -24.44
CA GLY A 45 11.48 -4.02 -23.16
C GLY A 45 11.18 -2.85 -22.20
N VAL A 46 11.04 -1.63 -22.72
CA VAL A 46 10.87 -0.42 -21.88
C VAL A 46 9.43 -0.26 -21.37
N PHE A 47 8.43 -0.63 -22.16
CA PHE A 47 7.02 -0.41 -21.79
C PHE A 47 6.60 -1.12 -20.49
N PRO A 48 6.88 -2.42 -20.27
CA PRO A 48 6.48 -3.09 -19.04
C PRO A 48 7.06 -2.44 -17.78
N VAL A 49 8.34 -2.04 -17.84
CA VAL A 49 9.04 -1.39 -16.72
C VAL A 49 8.46 0.00 -16.46
N ALA A 50 8.20 0.79 -17.51
CA ALA A 50 7.60 2.11 -17.35
C ALA A 50 6.18 2.03 -16.76
N ILE A 51 5.40 1.03 -17.16
CA ILE A 51 4.04 0.81 -16.64
C ILE A 51 4.09 0.44 -15.15
N SER A 52 4.97 -0.47 -14.74
CA SER A 52 5.06 -0.86 -13.32
C SER A 52 5.55 0.29 -12.43
N GLN A 53 6.50 1.09 -12.91
CA GLN A 53 6.99 2.28 -12.20
C GLN A 53 5.93 3.38 -12.09
N THR A 54 5.14 3.59 -13.15
CA THR A 54 4.03 4.56 -13.14
C THR A 54 2.94 4.12 -12.16
N ALA A 55 2.60 2.83 -12.14
CA ALA A 55 1.64 2.27 -11.19
C ALA A 55 2.12 2.43 -9.74
N ALA A 56 3.39 2.11 -9.45
CA ALA A 56 3.97 2.29 -8.12
C ALA A 56 3.93 3.76 -7.66
N SER A 57 4.33 4.69 -8.53
CA SER A 57 4.28 6.13 -8.24
C SER A 57 2.85 6.63 -7.95
N GLN A 58 1.86 6.11 -8.69
CA GLN A 58 0.46 6.44 -8.48
C GLN A 58 -0.03 5.91 -7.14
N GLU A 59 0.28 4.64 -6.83
CA GLU A 59 -0.08 4.00 -5.56
C GLU A 59 0.53 4.75 -4.37
N GLU A 60 1.80 5.17 -4.42
CA GLU A 60 2.42 5.98 -3.37
C GLU A 60 1.73 7.33 -3.15
N THR A 61 1.32 7.99 -4.24
CA THR A 61 0.61 9.27 -4.17
C THR A 61 -0.75 9.12 -3.49
N ILE A 62 -1.49 8.06 -3.83
CA ILE A 62 -2.76 7.72 -3.20
C ILE A 62 -2.53 7.32 -1.74
N GLY A 63 -1.54 6.48 -1.44
CA GLY A 63 -1.19 6.08 -0.08
C GLY A 63 -0.89 7.29 0.82
N ALA A 64 -0.14 8.27 0.32
CA ALA A 64 0.18 9.48 1.07
C ALA A 64 -1.04 10.36 1.33
N SER A 65 -1.97 10.48 0.37
CA SER A 65 -3.22 11.25 0.57
C SER A 65 -4.13 10.57 1.60
N MET A 66 -4.22 9.24 1.57
CA MET A 66 -4.97 8.45 2.55
C MET A 66 -4.38 8.56 3.95
N ALA A 67 -3.05 8.50 4.08
CA ALA A 67 -2.38 8.70 5.36
C ALA A 67 -2.74 10.06 5.97
N ARG A 68 -2.78 11.14 5.17
CA ARG A 68 -3.22 12.47 5.65
C ARG A 68 -4.70 12.48 6.04
N SER A 69 -5.57 11.81 5.28
CA SER A 69 -6.99 11.68 5.62
C SER A 69 -7.19 10.94 6.95
N ALA A 70 -6.46 9.84 7.16
CA ALA A 70 -6.48 9.10 8.41
C ALA A 70 -6.04 9.98 9.60
N VAL A 71 -4.95 10.75 9.44
CA VAL A 71 -4.49 11.70 10.47
C VAL A 71 -5.56 12.74 10.80
N ALA A 72 -6.24 13.29 9.79
CA ALA A 72 -7.33 14.23 10.01
C ALA A 72 -8.51 13.60 10.74
N ALA A 73 -8.88 12.36 10.37
CA ALA A 73 -9.94 11.60 11.04
C ALA A 73 -9.61 11.39 12.51
N TYR A 74 -8.40 10.92 12.83
CA TYR A 74 -7.93 10.77 14.21
C TYR A 74 -7.88 12.10 14.95
N GLY A 75 -7.31 13.15 14.37
CA GLY A 75 -7.20 14.47 15.01
C GLY A 75 -8.55 15.14 15.32
N SER A 76 -9.62 14.73 14.63
CA SER A 76 -10.98 15.23 14.87
C SER A 76 -11.72 14.51 16.00
N MET A 77 -11.20 13.40 16.51
CA MET A 77 -11.89 12.63 17.55
C MET A 77 -11.89 13.33 18.90
N PRO A 78 -13.05 13.37 19.57
CA PRO A 78 -13.10 13.79 20.96
C PRO A 78 -12.51 12.69 21.86
N TYR A 79 -11.94 13.10 23.00
CA TYR A 79 -11.47 12.20 24.07
C TYR A 79 -10.37 11.20 23.68
N LEU A 80 -9.58 11.45 22.62
CA LEU A 80 -8.47 10.58 22.20
C LEU A 80 -7.52 10.20 23.35
N SER A 81 -7.27 11.14 24.26
CA SER A 81 -6.39 10.93 25.43
C SER A 81 -6.89 9.83 26.37
N GLN A 82 -8.20 9.55 26.37
CA GLN A 82 -8.83 8.48 27.15
C GLN A 82 -9.00 7.19 26.34
N LEU A 83 -9.22 7.32 25.02
CA LEU A 83 -9.40 6.17 24.12
C LEU A 83 -8.08 5.44 23.82
N ILE A 84 -6.94 6.15 23.83
CA ILE A 84 -5.63 5.57 23.55
C ILE A 84 -4.86 5.40 24.87
N PRO A 85 -4.75 4.16 25.40
CA PRO A 85 -4.07 3.91 26.67
C PRO A 85 -2.57 4.15 26.54
N ASN A 86 -1.96 4.76 27.57
CA ASN A 86 -0.51 4.96 27.70
C ASN A 86 0.20 3.65 28.09
N SER A 87 0.08 2.64 27.23
CA SER A 87 0.54 1.28 27.51
C SER A 87 1.96 1.00 27.00
N GLY A 88 2.52 1.89 26.18
CA GLY A 88 3.80 1.66 25.49
C GLY A 88 3.73 0.58 24.40
N VAL A 89 2.55 0.01 24.14
CA VAL A 89 2.36 -1.01 23.12
C VAL A 89 1.43 -0.52 22.01
N VAL A 90 1.71 -0.99 20.80
CA VAL A 90 0.80 -0.82 19.66
C VAL A 90 -0.51 -1.53 19.98
N THR A 91 -1.61 -0.83 19.74
CA THR A 91 -2.97 -1.37 19.84
C THR A 91 -3.78 -0.99 18.61
N ARG A 92 -4.75 -1.82 18.27
CA ARG A 92 -5.80 -1.47 17.31
C ARG A 92 -6.97 -0.83 18.06
N LEU A 93 -7.69 0.06 17.39
CA LEU A 93 -9.01 0.47 17.89
C LEU A 93 -9.99 -0.67 17.62
N THR A 94 -10.63 -1.17 18.66
CA THR A 94 -11.65 -2.22 18.57
C THR A 94 -13.05 -1.63 18.74
N ASP A 95 -14.07 -2.44 18.45
CA ASP A 95 -15.47 -2.14 18.78
C ASP A 95 -15.79 -2.36 20.28
N ASP A 96 -14.76 -2.59 21.12
CA ASP A 96 -14.94 -2.75 22.55
C ASP A 96 -15.43 -1.45 23.18
N ASP A 97 -16.38 -1.60 24.09
CA ASP A 97 -17.01 -0.49 24.79
C ASP A 97 -16.02 0.18 25.74
N VAL A 98 -15.64 1.43 25.46
CA VAL A 98 -14.83 2.27 26.34
C VAL A 98 -15.76 3.23 27.09
N SER A 99 -15.83 3.06 28.40
CA SER A 99 -16.60 3.95 29.27
C SER A 99 -15.78 5.20 29.60
N VAL A 100 -16.21 6.34 29.05
CA VAL A 100 -15.62 7.66 29.27
C VAL A 100 -16.45 8.41 30.31
N LEU A 101 -15.80 8.85 31.39
CA LEU A 101 -16.43 9.71 32.38
C LEU A 101 -16.40 11.16 31.88
N THR A 102 -17.59 11.73 31.65
CA THR A 102 -17.71 13.16 31.30
C THR A 102 -18.11 13.97 32.53
N PRO A 103 -17.58 15.20 32.70
CA PRO A 103 -17.89 16.04 33.86
C PRO A 103 -19.37 16.45 33.98
N SER A 104 -20.14 16.37 32.89
CA SER A 104 -21.49 16.96 32.77
C SER A 104 -22.61 15.95 32.52
N ALA A 105 -22.31 14.79 31.91
CA ALA A 105 -23.34 13.86 31.42
C ALA A 105 -23.24 12.43 32.00
N GLY A 106 -22.34 12.17 32.95
CA GLY A 106 -22.10 10.83 33.48
C GLY A 106 -21.17 10.00 32.59
N SER A 107 -21.35 8.68 32.59
CA SER A 107 -20.53 7.74 31.79
C SER A 107 -21.11 7.61 30.39
N LEU A 108 -20.30 7.93 29.37
CA LEU A 108 -20.60 7.64 27.98
C LEU A 108 -19.86 6.38 27.55
N THR A 109 -20.59 5.41 27.00
CA THR A 109 -19.99 4.26 26.35
C THR A 109 -19.69 4.61 24.89
N LEU A 110 -18.42 4.69 24.54
CA LEU A 110 -17.97 4.95 23.18
C LEU A 110 -17.43 3.66 22.58
N LYS A 111 -17.66 3.47 21.28
CA LYS A 111 -17.01 2.44 20.46
C LYS A 111 -16.00 3.13 19.55
N PRO A 112 -14.71 3.21 19.93
CA PRO A 112 -13.73 4.02 19.20
C PRO A 112 -13.63 3.66 17.72
N TRP A 113 -13.73 2.36 17.40
CA TRP A 113 -13.73 1.88 16.02
C TRP A 113 -14.88 2.47 15.18
N SER A 114 -16.08 2.60 15.76
CA SER A 114 -17.25 3.14 15.05
C SER A 114 -17.07 4.59 14.60
N LEU A 115 -16.19 5.36 15.26
CA LEU A 115 -15.89 6.75 14.91
C LEU A 115 -14.97 6.88 13.69
N ILE A 116 -14.12 5.89 13.42
CA ILE A 116 -13.20 5.92 12.25
C ILE A 116 -13.68 5.16 11.05
N LYS A 117 -14.37 4.04 11.25
CA LYS A 117 -14.54 3.04 10.19
C LYS A 117 -15.23 3.61 8.94
N GLY A 118 -16.10 4.61 9.11
CA GLY A 118 -16.78 5.28 8.00
C GLY A 118 -15.86 6.04 7.03
N ASN A 119 -14.63 6.37 7.44
CA ASN A 119 -13.66 7.10 6.60
C ASN A 119 -12.47 6.23 6.15
N GLN A 120 -12.53 4.91 6.37
CA GLN A 120 -11.43 4.00 6.02
C GLN A 120 -11.38 3.65 4.54
N ILE A 121 -12.53 3.63 3.87
CA ILE A 121 -12.65 3.40 2.44
C ILE A 121 -12.67 4.75 1.74
N LEU A 122 -11.81 4.92 0.74
CA LEU A 122 -11.77 6.16 -0.03
C LEU A 122 -13.04 6.24 -0.91
N ALA A 123 -13.91 7.22 -0.63
CA ALA A 123 -15.21 7.32 -1.30
C ALA A 123 -15.11 7.52 -2.83
N ASP A 124 -14.10 8.27 -3.28
CA ASP A 124 -13.86 8.54 -4.71
C ASP A 124 -13.31 7.31 -5.44
N GLU A 125 -12.63 6.41 -4.72
CA GLU A 125 -11.99 5.24 -5.28
C GLU A 125 -11.98 4.10 -4.24
N PRO A 126 -13.10 3.36 -4.11
CA PRO A 126 -13.27 2.36 -3.07
C PRO A 126 -12.38 1.12 -3.25
N ARG A 127 -11.54 1.09 -4.29
CA ARG A 127 -10.40 0.16 -4.38
C ARG A 127 -9.33 0.40 -3.34
N PHE A 128 -9.30 1.59 -2.73
CA PHE A 128 -8.31 1.92 -1.71
C PHE A 128 -8.97 2.04 -0.34
N GLY A 129 -8.31 1.46 0.65
CA GLY A 129 -8.65 1.58 2.06
C GLY A 129 -7.42 1.88 2.91
N TRP A 130 -7.60 2.17 4.19
CA TRP A 130 -6.47 2.27 5.11
C TRP A 130 -6.76 1.55 6.42
N VAL A 131 -5.71 0.98 7.00
CA VAL A 131 -5.73 0.38 8.32
C VAL A 131 -4.85 1.23 9.23
N ALA A 132 -5.30 1.50 10.45
CA ALA A 132 -4.53 2.27 11.42
C ALA A 132 -4.31 1.49 12.71
N LEU A 133 -3.11 1.68 13.26
CA LEU A 133 -2.69 1.22 14.55
C LEU A 133 -2.18 2.42 15.35
N VAL A 134 -2.37 2.40 16.67
CA VAL A 134 -1.94 3.49 17.55
C VAL A 134 -1.05 2.97 18.66
N LYS A 135 -0.05 3.74 19.03
CA LYS A 135 0.82 3.49 20.18
C LYS A 135 0.95 4.77 20.98
N ARG A 136 0.85 4.67 22.30
CA ARG A 136 1.16 5.78 23.20
C ARG A 136 2.14 5.28 24.24
N ASP A 137 3.30 5.93 24.32
CA ASP A 137 4.33 5.56 25.29
C ASP A 137 3.82 5.75 26.72
N THR A 138 4.37 4.99 27.65
CA THR A 138 3.97 5.03 29.07
C THR A 138 4.35 6.36 29.72
N THR A 139 5.58 6.82 29.43
CA THR A 139 6.18 8.02 30.01
C THR A 139 7.08 8.74 29.00
N ASP A 140 7.11 10.06 29.07
CA ASP A 140 8.08 10.92 28.41
C ASP A 140 9.41 11.02 29.20
N TYR A 141 10.32 11.90 28.76
CA TYR A 141 11.60 12.15 29.45
C TYR A 141 11.46 12.73 30.86
N ARG A 142 10.26 13.16 31.26
CA ARG A 142 9.94 13.69 32.60
C ARG A 142 9.18 12.66 33.45
N GLY A 143 8.98 11.44 32.96
CA GLY A 143 8.19 10.42 33.66
C GLY A 143 6.68 10.65 33.59
N GLN A 144 6.19 11.55 32.73
CA GLN A 144 4.77 11.88 32.57
C GLN A 144 4.17 11.21 31.34
N PRO A 145 2.88 10.84 31.32
CA PRO A 145 2.25 10.33 30.11
C PRO A 145 2.38 11.33 28.96
N PRO A 146 2.87 10.92 27.78
CA PRO A 146 3.04 11.83 26.66
C PRO A 146 1.68 12.40 26.19
N ASN A 147 1.72 13.64 25.71
CA ASN A 147 0.58 14.35 25.10
C ASN A 147 0.45 14.07 23.60
N ASN A 148 1.13 13.06 23.09
CA ASN A 148 1.01 12.60 21.72
C ASN A 148 0.86 11.07 21.69
N ALA A 149 0.28 10.58 20.60
CA ALA A 149 0.27 9.16 20.25
C ALA A 149 0.91 8.99 18.88
N GLN A 150 1.67 7.92 18.70
CA GLN A 150 2.15 7.48 17.41
C GLN A 150 0.99 6.81 16.66
N LEU A 151 0.72 7.30 15.46
CA LEU A 151 -0.27 6.75 14.54
C LEU A 151 0.48 6.09 13.37
N ILE A 152 0.22 4.80 13.18
CA ILE A 152 0.78 3.99 12.10
C ILE A 152 -0.35 3.73 11.12
N VAL A 153 -0.27 4.30 9.92
CA VAL A 153 -1.27 4.17 8.86
C VAL A 153 -0.71 3.33 7.73
N ILE A 154 -1.44 2.28 7.38
CA ILE A 154 -1.11 1.34 6.31
C ILE A 154 -2.21 1.47 5.25
N PRO A 155 -2.02 2.30 4.21
CA PRO A 155 -2.91 2.29 3.07
C PRO A 155 -2.80 0.96 2.34
N VAL A 156 -3.94 0.46 1.90
CA VAL A 156 -4.09 -0.82 1.25
C VAL A 156 -4.93 -0.70 -0.02
N GLN A 157 -4.63 -1.53 -1.01
CA GLN A 157 -5.40 -1.61 -2.26
C GLN A 157 -6.02 -2.98 -2.44
N ILE A 158 -7.27 -3.00 -2.88
CA ILE A 158 -7.95 -4.23 -3.27
C ILE A 158 -7.39 -4.81 -4.58
N ARG A 159 -7.10 -6.11 -4.62
CA ARG A 159 -6.60 -6.84 -5.80
C ARG A 159 -7.46 -8.03 -6.20
N GLY A 160 -8.17 -8.64 -5.24
CA GLY A 160 -8.99 -9.83 -5.47
C GLY A 160 -10.43 -9.53 -5.90
N GLU A 161 -10.90 -8.30 -5.69
CA GLU A 161 -12.26 -7.86 -5.98
C GLU A 161 -12.26 -6.45 -6.55
N SER A 162 -13.44 -5.95 -6.92
CA SER A 162 -13.57 -4.63 -7.53
C SER A 162 -13.45 -3.49 -6.53
N ASN A 163 -13.96 -3.61 -5.31
CA ASN A 163 -14.07 -2.52 -4.32
C ASN A 163 -14.12 -3.06 -2.89
N PHE A 164 -13.60 -2.31 -1.92
CA PHE A 164 -13.91 -2.53 -0.51
C PHE A 164 -15.39 -2.24 -0.22
N SER A 165 -15.93 -2.97 0.74
CA SER A 165 -17.31 -2.86 1.19
C SER A 165 -17.38 -2.63 2.71
N THR A 166 -18.59 -2.39 3.23
CA THR A 166 -18.79 -2.28 4.68
C THR A 166 -18.51 -3.58 5.42
N ALA A 167 -18.57 -4.72 4.75
CA ALA A 167 -18.21 -6.02 5.34
C ALA A 167 -16.72 -6.06 5.71
N ASP A 168 -15.86 -5.36 4.96
CA ASP A 168 -14.41 -5.31 5.21
C ASP A 168 -14.03 -4.53 6.47
N LEU A 169 -14.96 -3.73 7.00
CA LEU A 169 -14.81 -2.91 8.20
C LEU A 169 -15.27 -3.61 9.48
N THR A 170 -15.89 -4.79 9.35
CA THR A 170 -16.47 -5.53 10.48
C THR A 170 -15.91 -6.92 10.52
N GLN A 171 -15.31 -7.32 11.65
CA GLN A 171 -14.81 -8.68 11.81
C GLN A 171 -15.99 -9.67 11.84
N SER A 172 -16.23 -10.37 10.73
CA SER A 172 -17.17 -11.49 10.68
C SER A 172 -16.41 -12.79 10.90
N GLY A 173 -16.83 -13.65 11.83
CA GLY A 173 -16.18 -14.94 12.09
C GLY A 173 -14.99 -14.89 13.07
N THR A 174 -14.39 -16.06 13.32
CA THR A 174 -13.30 -16.24 14.31
C THR A 174 -12.06 -16.89 13.68
N GLY A 175 -10.89 -16.55 14.24
CA GLY A 175 -9.59 -17.05 13.80
C GLY A 175 -9.32 -16.92 12.30
N ASN A 176 -8.78 -17.96 11.67
CA ASN A 176 -8.46 -17.98 10.24
C ASN A 176 -9.68 -17.91 9.31
N ASN A 177 -10.91 -17.87 9.85
CA ASN A 177 -12.13 -17.61 9.07
C ASN A 177 -12.63 -16.17 9.25
N ALA A 178 -11.96 -15.33 10.04
CA ALA A 178 -12.41 -13.95 10.25
C ALA A 178 -12.29 -13.11 8.97
N GLU A 179 -13.38 -12.57 8.46
CA GLU A 179 -13.45 -11.74 7.25
C GLU A 179 -13.50 -10.27 7.67
N ALA A 180 -12.40 -9.55 7.44
CA ALA A 180 -12.31 -8.09 7.50
C ALA A 180 -11.05 -7.62 6.78
N GLY A 181 -11.18 -7.17 5.53
CA GLY A 181 -10.03 -6.74 4.72
C GLY A 181 -9.31 -5.50 5.26
N LEU A 182 -9.98 -4.70 6.12
CA LEU A 182 -9.51 -3.43 6.66
C LEU A 182 -9.31 -3.46 8.18
N LEU A 183 -9.13 -4.65 8.76
CA LEU A 183 -8.77 -4.81 10.16
C LEU A 183 -7.37 -5.42 10.32
N PRO A 184 -6.57 -4.94 11.29
CA PRO A 184 -5.32 -5.59 11.65
C PRO A 184 -5.61 -6.86 12.45
N TYR A 185 -4.93 -7.95 12.11
CA TYR A 185 -5.08 -9.23 12.78
C TYR A 185 -3.98 -9.44 13.81
N PRO A 186 -4.32 -9.83 15.05
CA PRO A 186 -3.30 -10.14 16.05
C PRO A 186 -2.61 -11.46 15.70
N VAL A 187 -1.28 -11.44 15.64
CA VAL A 187 -0.44 -12.61 15.37
C VAL A 187 0.72 -12.64 16.35
N GLN A 188 1.45 -13.75 16.36
CA GLN A 188 2.73 -13.84 17.05
C GLN A 188 3.83 -14.08 16.03
N VAL A 189 4.95 -13.39 16.18
CA VAL A 189 6.04 -13.43 15.20
C VAL A 189 7.37 -13.70 15.89
N THR A 190 8.20 -14.51 15.24
CA THR A 190 9.59 -14.71 15.64
C THR A 190 10.49 -14.22 14.51
N LEU A 191 11.28 -13.18 14.78
CA LEU A 191 12.25 -12.59 13.86
C LEU A 191 13.63 -13.19 14.10
N THR A 192 14.32 -13.54 13.02
CA THR A 192 15.66 -14.14 13.06
C THR A 192 16.55 -13.53 11.97
N ASP A 193 17.59 -12.84 12.42
CA ASP A 193 18.70 -12.34 11.63
C ASP A 193 19.51 -13.52 11.10
N LYS A 194 19.74 -13.55 9.78
CA LYS A 194 20.52 -14.59 9.10
C LYS A 194 21.89 -14.10 8.62
N GLY A 195 22.30 -12.90 9.00
CA GLY A 195 23.59 -12.31 8.67
C GLY A 195 23.68 -11.95 7.19
N ASN A 196 24.22 -12.87 6.38
CA ASN A 196 24.39 -12.62 4.94
C ASN A 196 23.21 -13.11 4.09
N ASP A 197 22.34 -13.95 4.66
CA ASP A 197 21.11 -14.39 4.00
C ASP A 197 19.95 -13.46 4.37
N ALA A 198 18.83 -13.56 3.64
CA ALA A 198 17.63 -12.79 3.95
C ALA A 198 17.08 -13.17 5.34
N ASP A 199 16.75 -12.14 6.12
CA ASP A 199 16.20 -12.32 7.46
C ASP A 199 14.84 -13.00 7.41
N GLU A 200 14.54 -13.76 8.46
CA GLU A 200 13.36 -14.60 8.51
C GLU A 200 12.36 -14.10 9.56
N CYS A 201 11.09 -14.20 9.20
CA CYS A 201 9.96 -14.00 10.08
C CYS A 201 9.09 -15.26 10.10
N VAL A 202 9.00 -15.91 11.26
CA VAL A 202 8.06 -17.00 11.50
C VAL A 202 6.76 -16.41 12.04
N VAL A 203 5.65 -16.59 11.32
CA VAL A 203 4.33 -16.12 11.77
C VAL A 203 3.54 -17.27 12.38
N SER A 204 2.93 -17.02 13.54
CA SER A 204 2.21 -18.00 14.35
C SER A 204 0.99 -17.38 15.04
N GLY A 205 0.20 -18.20 15.72
CA GLY A 205 -1.01 -17.78 16.42
C GLY A 205 -2.30 -18.00 15.62
N THR A 206 -3.41 -17.50 16.18
CA THR A 206 -4.77 -17.79 15.71
C THR A 206 -5.11 -17.20 14.34
N PHE A 207 -4.33 -16.24 13.87
CA PHE A 207 -4.49 -15.55 12.58
C PHE A 207 -3.25 -15.69 11.70
N ALA A 208 -2.47 -16.77 11.86
CA ALA A 208 -1.25 -16.97 11.06
C ALA A 208 -1.51 -17.04 9.55
N ASP A 209 -2.71 -17.45 9.13
CA ASP A 209 -3.11 -17.46 7.71
C ASP A 209 -3.30 -16.05 7.13
N ALA A 210 -3.33 -15.00 7.96
CA ALA A 210 -3.28 -13.62 7.51
C ALA A 210 -1.86 -13.19 7.07
N ALA A 211 -0.88 -14.08 7.15
CA ALA A 211 0.43 -13.87 6.54
C ALA A 211 0.43 -14.24 5.06
N ALA A 212 1.01 -13.36 4.25
CA ALA A 212 1.22 -13.56 2.83
C ALA A 212 2.35 -12.63 2.34
N PRO A 213 2.95 -12.92 1.18
CA PRO A 213 3.94 -12.02 0.60
C PRO A 213 3.37 -10.61 0.37
N GLY A 214 4.14 -9.60 0.79
CA GLY A 214 3.78 -8.19 0.76
C GLY A 214 2.99 -7.67 1.97
N ALA A 215 2.56 -8.54 2.88
CA ALA A 215 1.89 -8.13 4.12
C ALA A 215 2.83 -7.34 5.04
N VAL A 216 2.25 -6.41 5.80
CA VAL A 216 2.97 -5.58 6.77
C VAL A 216 2.73 -6.11 8.17
N ILE A 217 3.82 -6.30 8.91
CA ILE A 217 3.82 -6.68 10.32
C ILE A 217 4.18 -5.46 11.14
N VAL A 218 3.42 -5.21 12.19
CA VAL A 218 3.68 -4.18 13.18
C VAL A 218 3.82 -4.83 14.54
N LEU A 219 5.04 -4.88 15.08
CA LEU A 219 5.29 -5.41 16.41
C LEU A 219 4.61 -4.54 17.47
N ARG A 220 4.31 -5.10 18.64
CA ARG A 220 3.83 -4.31 19.79
C ARG A 220 4.77 -3.15 20.17
N THR A 221 6.06 -3.24 19.84
CA THR A 221 7.04 -2.17 20.08
C THR A 221 6.87 -0.95 19.16
N GLY A 222 6.13 -1.08 18.06
CA GLY A 222 5.98 -0.06 17.01
C GLY A 222 6.93 -0.25 15.82
N LYS A 223 7.79 -1.28 15.83
CA LYS A 223 8.61 -1.64 14.67
C LYS A 223 7.76 -2.26 13.57
N ILE A 224 8.14 -1.98 12.34
CA ILE A 224 7.37 -2.31 11.14
C ILE A 224 8.27 -3.09 10.21
N TYR A 225 7.77 -4.24 9.75
CA TYR A 225 8.46 -5.10 8.81
C TYR A 225 7.51 -5.49 7.68
N ARG A 226 8.07 -5.87 6.53
CA ARG A 226 7.28 -6.34 5.40
C ARG A 226 7.69 -7.75 5.04
N LEU A 227 6.70 -8.62 4.89
CA LEU A 227 6.92 -10.00 4.47
C LEU A 227 7.24 -10.04 2.98
N GLY A 228 8.31 -10.73 2.63
CA GLY A 228 8.66 -11.17 1.30
C GLY A 228 8.09 -12.56 1.01
N ASP A 229 8.84 -13.36 0.27
CA ASP A 229 8.41 -14.68 -0.16
C ASP A 229 8.48 -15.72 0.97
N LEU A 230 7.70 -16.79 0.83
CA LEU A 230 7.79 -17.96 1.70
C LEU A 230 9.15 -18.64 1.46
N LYS A 231 9.80 -19.04 2.56
CA LYS A 231 10.98 -19.89 2.49
C LYS A 231 10.59 -21.28 2.00
N ASP A 232 11.39 -21.85 1.10
CA ASP A 232 11.12 -23.11 0.41
C ASP A 232 10.50 -24.20 1.30
N GLY A 233 9.28 -24.62 0.94
CA GLY A 233 8.54 -25.69 1.61
C GLY A 233 7.91 -25.32 2.95
N SER A 234 8.12 -24.10 3.45
CA SER A 234 7.50 -23.62 4.68
C SER A 234 6.09 -23.07 4.44
N THR A 235 5.24 -23.22 5.45
CA THR A 235 3.89 -22.63 5.47
C THR A 235 3.82 -21.34 6.28
N SER A 236 4.84 -21.04 7.09
CA SER A 236 4.82 -19.97 8.09
C SER A 236 6.11 -19.16 8.20
N VAL A 237 7.17 -19.55 7.48
CA VAL A 237 8.45 -18.84 7.49
C VAL A 237 8.54 -18.01 6.22
N TYR A 238 8.58 -16.69 6.42
CA TYR A 238 8.70 -15.70 5.36
C TYR A 238 10.08 -15.06 5.43
N GLN A 239 10.68 -14.78 4.28
CA GLN A 239 11.80 -13.86 4.22
C GLN A 239 11.29 -12.44 4.41
N LEU A 240 12.09 -11.56 5.02
CA LEU A 240 11.78 -10.13 5.03
C LEU A 240 12.08 -9.54 3.65
N LEU A 241 11.26 -8.57 3.23
CA LEU A 241 11.47 -7.89 1.95
C LEU A 241 12.76 -7.04 2.03
N PRO A 242 13.63 -7.03 1.01
CA PRO A 242 14.86 -6.25 1.03
C PRO A 242 14.66 -4.80 1.49
N GLY A 243 15.52 -4.34 2.40
CA GLY A 243 15.40 -3.01 3.02
C GLY A 243 14.49 -2.96 4.25
N ASN A 244 13.84 -4.08 4.60
CA ASN A 244 13.22 -4.30 5.92
C ASN A 244 14.02 -5.32 6.74
N ASP A 245 15.29 -5.51 6.41
CA ASP A 245 16.19 -6.38 7.16
C ASP A 245 16.37 -5.86 8.59
N LEU A 246 16.61 -6.78 9.52
CA LEU A 246 16.91 -6.48 10.90
C LEU A 246 18.26 -5.73 10.92
N PRO A 247 18.31 -4.51 11.47
CA PRO A 247 19.53 -3.72 11.46
C PRO A 247 20.65 -4.38 12.27
N THR A 248 20.31 -5.21 13.25
CA THR A 248 21.25 -5.98 14.07
C THR A 248 20.59 -7.25 14.60
N SER A 249 21.39 -8.26 14.93
CA SER A 249 20.96 -9.47 15.64
C SER A 249 20.37 -9.23 17.02
N ALA A 250 20.55 -8.03 17.61
CA ALA A 250 19.87 -7.64 18.84
C ALA A 250 18.35 -7.44 18.64
N GLU A 251 17.89 -7.35 17.40
CA GLU A 251 16.47 -7.34 17.06
C GLU A 251 15.86 -8.73 16.90
N ASN A 252 16.68 -9.79 17.02
CA ASN A 252 16.18 -11.15 17.11
C ASN A 252 15.24 -11.26 18.29
N THR A 253 14.06 -11.80 18.04
CA THR A 253 13.13 -12.08 19.11
C THR A 253 13.52 -13.41 19.73
N ALA A 254 13.76 -13.44 21.05
CA ALA A 254 14.10 -14.67 21.77
C ALA A 254 12.97 -15.73 21.77
N GLY A 255 11.79 -15.37 21.28
CA GLY A 255 10.63 -16.23 21.10
C GLY A 255 9.53 -15.50 20.34
N ALA A 256 8.32 -16.06 20.34
CA ALA A 256 7.18 -15.47 19.68
C ALA A 256 6.76 -14.17 20.39
N VAL A 257 6.73 -13.06 19.65
CA VAL A 257 6.33 -11.73 20.13
C VAL A 257 5.02 -11.34 19.49
N ASP A 258 4.12 -10.75 20.27
CA ASP A 258 2.85 -10.27 19.75
C ASP A 258 3.05 -9.14 18.73
N ALA A 259 2.29 -9.23 17.65
CA ALA A 259 2.28 -8.26 16.57
C ALA A 259 0.87 -8.15 15.95
N TYR A 260 0.72 -7.17 15.07
CA TYR A 260 -0.41 -7.08 14.15
C TYR A 260 0.07 -7.30 12.73
N ILE A 261 -0.74 -7.97 11.93
CA ILE A 261 -0.51 -8.13 10.50
C ILE A 261 -1.62 -7.47 9.70
N VAL A 262 -1.24 -6.80 8.61
CA VAL A 262 -2.13 -6.10 7.69
C VAL A 262 -1.76 -6.49 6.25
N GLY A 263 -2.76 -6.86 5.45
CA GLY A 263 -2.59 -7.14 4.04
C GLY A 263 -3.26 -8.44 3.60
N ARG A 264 -2.64 -9.12 2.62
CA ARG A 264 -3.20 -10.32 2.00
C ARG A 264 -3.29 -11.46 3.01
N ARG A 265 -4.33 -12.27 2.85
CA ARG A 265 -4.61 -13.46 3.64
C ARG A 265 -4.72 -14.69 2.74
N LYS A 266 -4.55 -15.86 3.34
CA LYS A 266 -4.89 -17.17 2.79
C LYS A 266 -6.28 -17.57 3.27
N ILE A 267 -7.23 -17.86 2.37
CA ILE A 267 -8.52 -18.48 2.71
C ILE A 267 -8.63 -19.76 1.88
N GLY A 268 -8.90 -20.89 2.55
CA GLY A 268 -9.02 -22.19 1.86
C GLY A 268 -7.75 -22.62 1.13
N GLY A 269 -6.57 -22.28 1.65
CA GLY A 269 -5.29 -22.66 1.04
C GLY A 269 -4.83 -21.79 -0.13
N THR A 270 -5.70 -20.91 -0.65
CA THR A 270 -5.37 -19.97 -1.73
C THR A 270 -5.09 -18.60 -1.12
N PHE A 271 -4.15 -17.84 -1.69
CA PHE A 271 -3.92 -16.44 -1.31
C PHE A 271 -5.05 -15.55 -1.82
N THR A 272 -6.20 -15.70 -1.19
CA THR A 272 -7.42 -14.92 -1.35
C THR A 272 -7.50 -13.97 -0.18
N GLY A 273 -7.20 -12.72 -0.46
CA GLY A 273 -7.21 -11.66 0.52
C GLY A 273 -7.14 -10.37 -0.25
N GLN A 274 -8.11 -9.51 0.02
CA GLN A 274 -8.43 -8.40 -0.84
C GLN A 274 -7.29 -7.39 -0.91
N SER A 275 -6.55 -7.14 0.18
CA SER A 275 -5.79 -5.91 0.32
C SER A 275 -4.26 -6.10 0.29
N ILE A 276 -3.53 -5.37 -0.56
CA ILE A 276 -2.06 -5.27 -0.51
C ILE A 276 -1.70 -3.93 0.11
N ALA A 277 -0.84 -3.93 1.13
CA ALA A 277 -0.29 -2.69 1.67
C ALA A 277 0.50 -1.96 0.58
N ILE A 278 0.21 -0.69 0.37
CA ILE A 278 0.89 0.14 -0.63
C ILE A 278 2.14 0.77 -0.03
N GLY A 279 2.03 1.21 1.22
CA GLY A 279 3.10 1.82 1.97
C GLY A 279 2.78 1.77 3.46
N THR A 280 3.66 2.34 4.27
CA THR A 280 3.41 2.53 5.69
C THR A 280 3.85 3.93 6.10
N TYR A 281 2.97 4.63 6.81
CA TYR A 281 3.19 6.01 7.22
C TYR A 281 3.11 6.07 8.73
N VAL A 282 4.12 6.64 9.35
CA VAL A 282 4.18 6.84 10.79
C VAL A 282 4.14 8.33 11.07
N THR A 283 3.23 8.75 11.95
CA THR A 283 3.16 10.13 12.40
C THR A 283 2.80 10.21 13.87
N TYR A 284 2.77 11.43 14.41
CA TYR A 284 2.36 11.68 15.78
C TYR A 284 1.14 12.61 15.77
N ILE A 285 0.10 12.20 16.49
CA ILE A 285 -1.10 13.01 16.70
C ILE A 285 -1.07 13.60 18.12
N PRO A 286 -1.40 14.89 18.30
CA PRO A 286 -1.54 15.47 19.62
C PRO A 286 -2.80 14.95 20.30
N LEU A 287 -2.68 14.58 21.56
CA LEU A 287 -3.79 14.19 22.42
C LEU A 287 -4.28 15.44 23.14
N ARG A 288 -5.48 15.91 22.77
CA ARG A 288 -6.13 17.00 23.50
C ARG A 288 -6.60 16.45 24.85
N GLN A 289 -6.20 17.13 25.93
CA GLN A 289 -6.68 16.85 27.28
C GLN A 289 -8.06 17.48 27.47
#